data_AF-A0A6I9XB49-F1
#
_entry.id   AF-A0A6I9XB49-F1
#
_cell.length_a   1.000
_cell.length_b   1.000
_cell.length_c   1.000
_cell.angle_alpha   90.00
_cell.angle_beta   90.00
_cell.angle_gamma   90.00
#
_symmetry.space_group_name_H-M   'P 1'
#
loop_
_entity.id
_entity.type
_entity.pdbx_description
1 polymer ?
#
loop_
_entity_poly.entity_id
_entity_poly.type
_entity_poly.pdbx_seq_one_letter_code
_entity_poly.pdbx_strand_id
1 'polypeptide(L)'
;MLLSLYEGLWAAPNPRLKPTDPRMEFDSIIALTRNLLTDTKTLSNHFKKHFPADGEHKLETLPVLSMNAVELANIQVSAGLTRFASDFQSYQRHFEWLKKAGTWLRPMEHDIGTVHTRLERLLKRLEHMMTKLNITRPNDAFPTLPTHGTHWSVVQAGHAIVHSFHLYLDWAARVLVLIRNKL
;
A
#
# COMPACT_ATOMS: atom_id res chain seq x y z
N MET A 1 41.26 48.47 23.51
CA MET A 1 40.35 47.31 23.41
C MET A 1 39.12 47.81 22.67
N LEU A 2 38.93 47.57 21.38
CA LEU A 2 38.60 46.30 20.69
C LEU A 2 37.22 45.73 21.07
N LEU A 3 36.22 46.17 20.29
CA LEU A 3 35.13 45.41 19.64
C LEU A 3 34.35 44.32 20.40
N SER A 4 33.03 44.54 20.49
CA SER A 4 31.94 43.56 20.33
C SER A 4 30.64 44.39 20.28
N LEU A 5 29.93 44.69 19.16
CA LEU A 5 29.67 44.05 17.86
C LEU A 5 28.74 42.81 17.90
N TYR A 6 27.59 42.96 17.22
CA TYR A 6 26.53 41.97 16.92
C TYR A 6 25.46 41.64 17.98
N GLU A 7 24.63 42.64 18.31
CA GLU A 7 23.17 42.37 18.31
C GLU A 7 22.67 42.38 16.85
N GLY A 8 21.89 41.38 16.44
CA GLY A 8 21.38 41.30 15.06
C GLY A 8 21.22 39.91 14.47
N LEU A 9 20.91 38.89 15.27
CA LEU A 9 20.43 37.61 14.72
C LEU A 9 18.99 37.78 14.25
N TRP A 10 18.85 38.08 12.96
CA TRP A 10 17.61 38.10 12.22
C TRP A 10 16.80 36.84 12.50
N ALA A 11 15.64 37.00 13.16
CA ALA A 11 14.65 35.95 13.28
C ALA A 11 14.05 35.69 11.89
N ALA A 12 14.70 34.81 11.12
CA ALA A 12 14.20 34.38 9.82
C ALA A 12 12.76 33.84 10.00
N PRO A 13 11.78 34.33 9.23
CA PRO A 13 10.40 33.86 9.36
C PRO A 13 10.35 32.39 8.99
N ASN A 14 10.20 31.55 10.01
CA ASN A 14 10.09 30.10 9.89
C ASN A 14 9.05 29.79 8.79
N PRO A 15 9.41 29.10 7.69
CA PRO A 15 8.52 28.96 6.54
C PRO A 15 7.30 28.16 6.97
N ARG A 16 6.20 28.87 7.23
CA ARG A 16 4.90 28.28 7.56
C ARG A 16 4.49 27.42 6.38
N LEU A 17 4.72 26.12 6.51
CA LEU A 17 4.24 25.10 5.57
C LEU A 17 2.75 25.36 5.36
N LYS A 18 2.39 25.82 4.14
CA LYS A 18 0.98 26.02 3.78
C LYS A 18 0.24 24.72 4.10
N PRO A 19 -0.91 24.77 4.78
CA PRO A 19 -1.76 23.59 4.97
C PRO A 19 -1.97 22.92 3.62
N THR A 20 -1.42 21.71 3.46
CA THR A 20 -1.59 20.95 2.23
C THR A 20 -3.04 20.54 2.16
N ASP A 21 -3.76 20.96 1.12
CA ASP A 21 -5.16 20.59 0.93
C ASP A 21 -5.28 19.05 0.98
N PRO A 22 -6.12 18.48 1.88
CA PRO A 22 -6.30 17.04 1.95
C PRO A 22 -6.72 16.44 0.60
N ARG A 23 -7.46 17.17 -0.25
CA ARG A 23 -7.85 16.70 -1.59
C ARG A 23 -6.63 16.46 -2.49
N MET A 24 -5.61 17.31 -2.44
CA MET A 24 -4.34 17.09 -3.16
C MET A 24 -3.58 15.87 -2.64
N GLU A 25 -3.68 15.56 -1.35
CA GLU A 25 -3.10 14.34 -0.80
C GLU A 25 -3.86 13.09 -1.26
N PHE A 26 -5.20 13.14 -1.31
CA PHE A 26 -6.02 12.07 -1.88
C PHE A 26 -5.72 11.84 -3.36
N ASP A 27 -5.60 12.91 -4.17
CA ASP A 27 -5.24 12.77 -5.58
C ASP A 27 -3.87 12.10 -5.76
N SER A 28 -2.90 12.42 -4.89
CA SER A 28 -1.60 11.74 -4.87
C SER A 28 -1.70 10.26 -4.47
N ILE A 29 -2.54 9.91 -3.50
CA ILE A 29 -2.78 8.51 -3.11
C ILE A 29 -3.49 7.75 -4.24
N ILE A 30 -4.52 8.32 -4.85
CA ILE A 30 -5.26 7.72 -5.99
C ILE A 30 -4.30 7.45 -7.17
N ALA A 31 -3.42 8.40 -7.50
CA ALA A 31 -2.41 8.23 -8.54
C ALA A 31 -1.41 7.11 -8.21
N LEU A 32 -0.91 7.05 -6.97
CA LEU A 32 -0.03 5.96 -6.52
C LEU A 32 -0.73 4.60 -6.59
N THR A 33 -1.99 4.49 -6.16
CA THR A 33 -2.79 3.26 -6.23
C THR A 33 -3.00 2.79 -7.67
N ARG A 34 -3.30 3.70 -8.62
CA ARG A 34 -3.47 3.36 -10.05
C ARG A 34 -2.16 2.92 -10.72
N ASN A 35 -1.05 3.57 -10.38
CA ASN A 35 0.27 3.15 -10.86
C ASN A 35 0.60 1.74 -10.33
N LEU A 36 0.39 1.51 -9.03
CA LEU A 36 0.62 0.22 -8.37
C LEU A 36 -0.28 -0.89 -8.91
N LEU A 37 -1.53 -0.58 -9.30
CA LEU A 37 -2.43 -1.51 -10.00
C LEU A 37 -1.83 -1.94 -11.35
N THR A 38 -1.22 -1.00 -12.08
CA THR A 38 -0.57 -1.27 -13.37
C THR A 38 0.68 -2.13 -13.19
N ASP A 39 1.54 -1.81 -12.21
CA ASP A 39 2.73 -2.61 -11.89
C ASP A 39 2.34 -4.04 -11.45
N THR A 40 1.28 -4.17 -10.64
CA THR A 40 0.77 -5.47 -10.17
C THR A 40 0.16 -6.28 -11.32
N LYS A 41 -0.49 -5.63 -12.29
CA LYS A 41 -0.98 -6.30 -13.51
C LYS A 41 0.16 -6.84 -14.37
N THR A 42 1.24 -6.07 -14.53
CA THR A 42 2.47 -6.53 -15.21
C THR A 42 3.06 -7.74 -14.49
N LEU A 43 3.22 -7.65 -13.17
CA LEU A 43 3.70 -8.77 -12.33
C LEU A 43 2.81 -10.02 -12.46
N SER A 44 1.48 -9.87 -12.51
CA SER A 44 0.54 -10.99 -12.70
C SER A 44 0.72 -11.68 -14.05
N ASN A 45 0.88 -10.92 -15.13
CA ASN A 45 1.11 -11.47 -16.47
C ASN A 45 2.48 -12.19 -16.55
N HIS A 46 3.49 -11.61 -15.91
CA HIS A 46 4.82 -12.20 -15.78
C HIS A 46 4.78 -13.52 -14.99
N PHE A 47 4.07 -13.57 -13.86
CA PHE A 47 3.86 -14.80 -13.09
C PHE A 47 3.22 -15.91 -13.94
N LYS A 48 2.15 -15.60 -14.68
CA LYS A 48 1.48 -16.56 -15.58
C LYS A 48 2.38 -17.07 -16.70
N LYS A 49 3.28 -16.22 -17.22
CA LYS A 49 4.22 -16.57 -18.28
C LYS A 49 5.34 -17.49 -17.81
N HIS A 50 5.90 -17.24 -16.62
CA HIS A 50 7.05 -17.99 -16.10
C HIS A 50 6.67 -19.19 -15.23
N PHE A 51 5.50 -19.14 -14.61
CA PHE A 51 4.94 -20.18 -13.76
C PHE A 51 3.48 -20.44 -14.15
N PRO A 52 3.23 -21.09 -15.30
CA PRO A 52 1.87 -21.49 -15.67
C PRO A 52 1.32 -22.41 -14.57
N ALA A 53 0.16 -22.05 -14.03
CA ALA A 53 -0.49 -22.77 -12.96
C ALA A 53 -2.00 -22.75 -13.20
N ASP A 54 -2.61 -23.93 -13.16
CA ASP A 54 -4.03 -24.12 -13.39
C ASP A 54 -4.84 -24.01 -12.10
N GLY A 55 -6.00 -23.35 -12.19
CA GLY A 55 -6.94 -23.16 -11.07
C GLY A 55 -6.71 -21.90 -10.24
N GLU A 56 -7.64 -21.62 -9.33
CA GLU A 56 -7.51 -20.54 -8.36
C GLU A 56 -6.62 -20.95 -7.18
N HIS A 57 -5.57 -20.18 -6.92
CA HIS A 57 -4.76 -20.35 -5.72
C HIS A 57 -5.30 -19.45 -4.59
N LYS A 58 -5.47 -20.03 -3.40
CA LYS A 58 -6.00 -19.36 -2.22
C LYS A 58 -4.95 -19.39 -1.11
N LEU A 59 -4.91 -18.33 -0.32
CA LEU A 59 -4.02 -18.18 0.83
C LEU A 59 -4.82 -17.51 1.94
N GLU A 60 -5.01 -18.23 3.06
CA GLU A 60 -5.92 -17.83 4.15
C GLU A 60 -5.47 -16.58 4.90
N THR A 61 -4.18 -16.21 4.78
CA THR A 61 -3.60 -15.02 5.41
C THR A 61 -3.90 -13.71 4.68
N LEU A 62 -4.53 -13.77 3.49
CA LEU A 62 -4.86 -12.60 2.67
C LEU A 62 -6.05 -11.80 3.25
N PRO A 63 -6.07 -10.46 3.10
CA PRO A 63 -7.22 -9.64 3.45
C PRO A 63 -8.51 -10.07 2.75
N VAL A 64 -9.61 -10.12 3.51
CA VAL A 64 -10.93 -10.48 2.98
C VAL A 64 -11.57 -9.29 2.26
N LEU A 65 -11.62 -9.38 0.93
CA LEU A 65 -12.17 -8.33 0.08
C LEU A 65 -13.70 -8.44 -0.07
N SER A 66 -14.42 -7.96 0.95
CA SER A 66 -15.88 -7.80 0.90
C SER A 66 -16.28 -6.65 -0.05
N MET A 67 -16.50 -6.94 -1.33
CA MET A 67 -17.00 -5.97 -2.31
C MET A 67 -18.53 -5.80 -2.24
N ASN A 68 -19.07 -5.19 -1.18
CA ASN A 68 -20.50 -4.86 -1.13
C ASN A 68 -20.77 -3.39 -1.54
N ALA A 69 -21.85 -3.16 -2.28
CA ALA A 69 -22.23 -1.83 -2.73
C ALA A 69 -22.76 -0.95 -1.56
N VAL A 70 -23.23 -1.57 -0.49
CA VAL A 70 -23.84 -0.90 0.67
C VAL A 70 -22.80 -0.25 1.58
N GLU A 71 -21.66 -0.90 1.86
CA GLU A 71 -20.52 -0.23 2.52
C GLU A 71 -19.95 0.86 1.62
N LEU A 72 -19.84 0.62 0.30
CA LEU A 72 -19.31 1.63 -0.63
C LEU A 72 -20.10 2.95 -0.60
N ALA A 73 -21.43 2.88 -0.61
CA ALA A 73 -22.28 4.06 -0.47
C ALA A 73 -22.07 4.73 0.91
N ASN A 74 -22.09 3.93 1.98
CA ASN A 74 -22.08 4.41 3.36
C ASN A 74 -20.68 4.61 3.97
N ILE A 75 -19.61 4.47 3.19
CA ILE A 75 -18.24 4.44 3.71
C ILE A 75 -17.90 5.73 4.46
N GLN A 76 -17.47 5.56 5.71
CA GLN A 76 -16.96 6.63 6.55
C GLN A 76 -15.48 6.85 6.24
N VAL A 77 -15.06 8.11 6.13
CA VAL A 77 -13.68 8.48 5.75
C VAL A 77 -12.65 7.83 6.68
N SER A 78 -12.85 7.93 8.00
CA SER A 78 -11.95 7.36 9.01
C SER A 78 -11.88 5.84 8.96
N ALA A 79 -13.03 5.16 8.94
CA ALA A 79 -13.09 3.70 8.86
C ALA A 79 -12.47 3.16 7.55
N GLY A 80 -12.72 3.84 6.42
CA GLY A 80 -12.12 3.51 5.13
C GLY A 80 -10.60 3.63 5.13
N LEU A 81 -10.06 4.76 5.61
CA LEU A 81 -8.61 4.97 5.70
C LEU A 81 -7.93 3.97 6.65
N THR A 82 -8.54 3.67 7.79
CA THR A 82 -8.07 2.65 8.73
C THR A 82 -8.03 1.26 8.10
N ARG A 83 -9.08 0.87 7.36
CA ARG A 83 -9.12 -0.40 6.60
C ARG A 83 -8.02 -0.45 5.54
N PHE A 84 -7.84 0.63 4.76
CA PHE A 84 -6.74 0.72 3.79
C PHE A 84 -5.38 0.52 4.45
N ALA A 85 -5.11 1.16 5.58
CA ALA A 85 -3.83 1.02 6.27
C ALA A 85 -3.59 -0.42 6.77
N SER A 86 -4.63 -1.11 7.27
CA SER A 86 -4.53 -2.50 7.71
C SER A 86 -4.29 -3.46 6.54
N ASP A 87 -5.13 -3.39 5.51
CA ASP A 87 -5.04 -4.27 4.35
C ASP A 87 -3.72 -4.06 3.57
N PHE A 88 -3.32 -2.80 3.30
CA PHE A 88 -2.05 -2.50 2.61
C PHE A 88 -0.83 -2.99 3.41
N GLN A 89 -0.83 -2.89 4.75
CA GLN A 89 0.27 -3.41 5.56
C GLN A 89 0.24 -4.95 5.67
N SER A 90 -0.91 -5.58 5.49
CA SER A 90 -0.99 -7.04 5.29
C SER A 90 -0.31 -7.41 3.97
N TYR A 91 -0.72 -6.79 2.85
CA TYR A 91 -0.09 -7.02 1.55
C TYR A 91 1.42 -6.73 1.55
N GLN A 92 1.88 -5.69 2.26
CA GLN A 92 3.31 -5.38 2.37
C GLN A 92 4.11 -6.56 2.93
N ARG A 93 3.62 -7.22 3.99
CA ARG A 93 4.27 -8.42 4.55
C ARG A 93 4.24 -9.62 3.62
N HIS A 94 3.16 -9.80 2.86
CA HIS A 94 3.09 -10.83 1.82
C HIS A 94 4.12 -10.58 0.71
N PHE A 95 4.29 -9.33 0.25
CA PHE A 95 5.33 -8.99 -0.74
C PHE A 95 6.75 -9.08 -0.17
N GLU A 96 6.96 -8.72 1.10
CA GLU A 96 8.25 -8.90 1.78
C GLU A 96 8.61 -10.38 1.97
N TRP A 97 7.62 -11.24 2.23
CA TRP A 97 7.78 -12.68 2.23
C TRP A 97 8.13 -13.23 0.84
N LEU A 98 7.45 -12.78 -0.22
CA LEU A 98 7.80 -13.14 -1.61
C LEU A 98 9.23 -12.71 -1.98
N LYS A 99 9.68 -11.52 -1.54
CA LYS A 99 11.07 -11.07 -1.73
C LYS A 99 12.08 -12.00 -1.06
N LYS A 100 11.80 -12.46 0.15
CA LYS A 100 12.66 -13.42 0.87
C LYS A 100 12.73 -14.78 0.17
N ALA A 101 11.67 -15.16 -0.54
CA ALA A 101 11.65 -16.33 -1.42
C ALA A 101 12.16 -16.04 -2.86
N GLY A 102 12.80 -14.89 -3.10
CA GLY A 102 13.25 -14.44 -4.43
C GLY A 102 14.13 -15.44 -5.18
N THR A 103 14.91 -16.27 -4.49
CA THR A 103 15.72 -17.33 -5.11
C THR A 103 14.91 -18.40 -5.85
N TRP A 104 13.63 -18.58 -5.48
CA TRP A 104 12.65 -19.46 -6.14
C TRP A 104 11.82 -18.75 -7.20
N LEU A 105 11.74 -17.41 -7.10
CA LEU A 105 10.96 -16.53 -7.97
C LEU A 105 11.85 -15.62 -8.85
N ARG A 106 13.13 -15.98 -9.08
CA ARG A 106 14.13 -15.11 -9.75
C ARG A 106 13.63 -14.37 -10.99
N PRO A 107 12.86 -14.98 -11.92
CA PRO A 107 12.35 -14.26 -13.08
C PRO A 107 11.51 -13.01 -12.73
N MET A 108 10.88 -13.00 -11.56
CA MET A 108 9.90 -12.01 -11.09
C MET A 108 10.46 -11.09 -10.00
N GLU A 109 11.69 -11.33 -9.52
CA GLU A 109 12.28 -10.69 -8.34
C GLU A 109 12.28 -9.15 -8.43
N HIS A 110 12.66 -8.62 -9.60
CA HIS A 110 12.63 -7.18 -9.91
C HIS A 110 11.23 -6.56 -9.77
N ASP A 111 10.21 -7.24 -10.29
CA ASP A 111 8.85 -6.72 -10.35
C ASP A 111 8.16 -6.82 -8.98
N ILE A 112 8.43 -7.90 -8.23
CA ILE A 112 8.06 -8.04 -6.81
C ILE A 112 8.70 -6.90 -5.99
N GLY A 113 9.99 -6.61 -6.20
CA GLY A 113 10.68 -5.49 -5.55
C GLY A 113 10.10 -4.12 -5.91
N THR A 114 9.70 -3.93 -7.17
CA THR A 114 9.05 -2.69 -7.66
C THR A 114 7.68 -2.48 -7.00
N VAL A 115 6.83 -3.52 -6.98
CA VAL A 115 5.50 -3.49 -6.34
C VAL A 115 5.64 -3.26 -4.84
N HIS A 116 6.54 -3.96 -4.15
CA HIS A 116 6.81 -3.76 -2.72
C HIS A 116 7.19 -2.31 -2.39
N THR A 117 8.16 -1.75 -3.13
CA THR A 117 8.68 -0.38 -2.87
C THR A 117 7.61 0.69 -3.10
N ARG A 118 6.75 0.48 -4.10
CA ARG A 118 5.62 1.39 -4.40
C ARG A 118 4.48 1.26 -3.38
N LEU A 119 4.21 0.06 -2.88
CA LEU A 119 3.29 -0.18 -1.76
C LEU A 119 3.78 0.49 -0.47
N GLU A 120 5.08 0.39 -0.16
CA GLU A 120 5.67 1.08 1.00
C GLU A 120 5.53 2.61 0.89
N ARG A 121 5.74 3.18 -0.31
CA ARG A 121 5.52 4.61 -0.57
C ARG A 121 4.05 5.02 -0.42
N LEU A 122 3.12 4.16 -0.87
CA LEU A 122 1.67 4.37 -0.72
C LEU A 122 1.27 4.36 0.76
N LEU A 123 1.75 3.40 1.54
CA LEU A 123 1.55 3.30 2.99
C LEU A 123 2.03 4.55 3.72
N LYS A 124 3.28 4.98 3.51
CA LYS A 124 3.83 6.19 4.13
C LYS A 124 3.00 7.45 3.82
N ARG A 125 2.44 7.55 2.62
CA ARG A 125 1.56 8.68 2.23
C ARG A 125 0.19 8.60 2.92
N LEU A 126 -0.36 7.40 3.06
CA LEU A 126 -1.61 7.14 3.76
C LEU A 126 -1.49 7.42 5.27
N GLU A 127 -0.41 6.96 5.90
CA GLU A 127 -0.13 7.19 7.34
C GLU A 127 0.08 8.68 7.65
N HIS A 128 0.75 9.42 6.76
CA HIS A 128 0.89 10.88 6.87
C HIS A 128 -0.47 11.59 6.85
N MET A 129 -1.35 11.20 5.92
CA MET A 129 -2.71 11.73 5.81
C MET A 129 -3.57 11.36 7.04
N MET A 130 -3.53 10.11 7.50
CA MET A 130 -4.25 9.68 8.70
C MET A 130 -3.81 10.47 9.94
N THR A 131 -2.51 10.71 10.10
CA THR A 131 -1.95 11.56 11.16
C THR A 131 -2.51 12.98 11.08
N LYS A 132 -2.54 13.60 9.89
CA LYS A 132 -3.14 14.94 9.68
C LYS A 132 -4.63 15.02 10.02
N LEU A 133 -5.35 13.93 9.82
CA LEU A 133 -6.79 13.82 10.13
C LEU A 133 -7.07 13.34 11.56
N ASN A 134 -6.03 13.18 12.41
CA ASN A 134 -6.11 12.63 13.77
C ASN A 134 -6.78 11.24 13.83
N ILE A 135 -6.60 10.42 12.80
CA ILE A 135 -7.16 9.06 12.73
C ILE A 135 -6.16 8.08 13.37
N THR A 136 -6.47 7.62 14.57
CA THR A 136 -5.73 6.54 15.23
C THR A 136 -6.01 5.20 14.57
N ARG A 137 -4.96 4.41 14.36
CA ARG A 137 -5.06 3.06 13.79
C ARG A 137 -5.14 2.00 14.90
N PRO A 138 -6.00 0.97 14.79
CA PRO A 138 -5.96 -0.18 15.68
C PRO A 138 -4.68 -0.99 15.46
N ASN A 139 -4.12 -1.52 16.56
CA ASN A 139 -2.95 -2.38 16.52
C ASN A 139 -3.38 -3.84 16.31
N ASP A 140 -3.82 -4.15 15.09
CA ASP A 140 -4.27 -5.49 14.74
C ASP A 140 -3.08 -6.48 14.69
N ALA A 141 -3.26 -7.65 15.29
CA ALA A 141 -2.32 -8.76 15.11
C ALA A 141 -2.47 -9.34 13.70
N PHE A 142 -1.34 -9.51 12.99
CA PHE A 142 -1.34 -10.03 11.63
C PHE A 142 -1.08 -11.54 11.62
N PRO A 143 -1.68 -12.30 10.69
CA PRO A 143 -1.45 -13.73 10.58
C PRO A 143 0.02 -14.04 10.28
N THR A 144 0.53 -15.11 10.89
CA THR A 144 1.88 -15.61 10.65
C THR A 144 1.96 -16.22 9.24
N LEU A 145 2.89 -15.73 8.42
CA LEU A 145 3.13 -16.28 7.08
C LEU A 145 3.94 -17.60 7.17
N PRO A 146 3.74 -18.56 6.25
CA PRO A 146 4.47 -19.83 6.27
C PRO A 146 5.98 -19.65 6.24
N THR A 147 6.71 -20.21 7.21
CA THR A 147 8.18 -20.11 7.26
C THR A 147 8.88 -21.11 6.35
N HIS A 148 8.21 -22.22 6.02
CA HIS A 148 8.72 -23.29 5.17
C HIS A 148 7.66 -23.70 4.15
N GLY A 149 8.11 -24.00 2.95
CA GLY A 149 7.29 -24.46 1.83
C GLY A 149 8.16 -25.05 0.75
N THR A 150 7.57 -25.79 -0.18
CA THR A 150 8.24 -26.20 -1.42
C THR A 150 8.30 -25.01 -2.38
N HIS A 151 9.20 -25.07 -3.37
CA HIS A 151 9.25 -24.11 -4.49
C HIS A 151 7.85 -23.84 -5.08
N TRP A 152 7.09 -24.90 -5.33
CA TRP A 152 5.74 -24.80 -5.88
C TRP A 152 4.73 -24.11 -4.95
N SER A 153 4.78 -24.35 -3.63
CA SER A 153 3.90 -23.67 -2.68
C SER A 153 4.12 -22.14 -2.66
N VAL A 154 5.36 -21.68 -2.87
CA VAL A 154 5.68 -20.25 -3.01
C VAL A 154 5.18 -19.68 -4.34
N VAL A 155 5.25 -20.45 -5.43
CA VAL A 155 4.65 -20.07 -6.72
C VAL A 155 3.13 -19.91 -6.60
N GLN A 156 2.44 -20.87 -5.98
CA GLN A 156 0.98 -20.81 -5.74
C GLN A 156 0.60 -19.63 -4.84
N ALA A 157 1.33 -19.41 -3.75
CA ALA A 157 1.14 -18.25 -2.88
C ALA A 157 1.41 -16.93 -3.63
N GLY A 158 2.44 -16.87 -4.49
CA GLY A 158 2.74 -15.71 -5.33
C GLY A 158 1.59 -15.34 -6.25
N HIS A 159 1.02 -16.32 -6.95
CA HIS A 159 -0.21 -16.12 -7.76
C HIS A 159 -1.38 -15.62 -6.91
N ALA A 160 -1.65 -16.24 -5.76
CA ALA A 160 -2.74 -15.86 -4.86
C ALA A 160 -2.58 -14.40 -4.35
N ILE A 161 -1.38 -14.04 -3.88
CA ILE A 161 -1.05 -12.70 -3.38
C ILE A 161 -1.21 -11.66 -4.49
N VAL A 162 -0.61 -11.87 -5.66
CA VAL A 162 -0.62 -10.91 -6.77
C VAL A 162 -2.03 -10.75 -7.34
N HIS A 163 -2.79 -11.84 -7.47
CA HIS A 163 -4.18 -11.79 -7.94
C HIS A 163 -5.09 -11.04 -6.95
N SER A 164 -5.04 -11.41 -5.67
CA SER A 164 -5.83 -10.77 -4.62
C SER A 164 -5.49 -9.27 -4.51
N PHE A 165 -4.20 -8.93 -4.56
CA PHE A 165 -3.75 -7.54 -4.50
C PHE A 165 -4.20 -6.71 -5.71
N HIS A 166 -4.19 -7.28 -6.92
CA HIS A 166 -4.73 -6.62 -8.10
C HIS A 166 -6.22 -6.29 -7.94
N LEU A 167 -7.04 -7.25 -7.47
CA LEU A 167 -8.47 -7.02 -7.20
C LEU A 167 -8.69 -5.97 -6.10
N TYR A 168 -7.86 -6.01 -5.05
CA TYR A 168 -7.90 -5.04 -3.96
C TYR A 168 -7.59 -3.62 -4.44
N LEU A 169 -6.55 -3.44 -5.27
CA LEU A 169 -6.15 -2.14 -5.80
C LEU A 169 -7.19 -1.53 -6.74
N ASP A 170 -7.85 -2.34 -7.58
CA ASP A 170 -8.94 -1.87 -8.44
C ASP A 170 -10.15 -1.38 -7.61
N TRP A 171 -10.53 -2.13 -6.58
CA TRP A 171 -11.56 -1.71 -5.62
C TRP A 171 -11.13 -0.45 -4.86
N ALA A 172 -9.91 -0.43 -4.31
CA ALA A 172 -9.35 0.68 -3.56
C ALA A 172 -9.33 1.98 -4.38
N ALA A 173 -8.92 1.91 -5.66
CA ALA A 173 -8.91 3.07 -6.55
C ALA A 173 -10.30 3.68 -6.76
N ARG A 174 -11.36 2.86 -6.78
CA ARG A 174 -12.76 3.32 -6.85
C ARG A 174 -13.21 3.95 -5.52
N VAL A 175 -12.92 3.27 -4.41
CA VAL A 175 -13.30 3.72 -3.06
C VAL A 175 -12.61 5.04 -2.66
N LEU A 176 -11.32 5.19 -2.96
CA LEU A 176 -10.56 6.41 -2.66
C LEU A 176 -11.13 7.63 -3.38
N VAL A 177 -11.67 7.47 -4.59
CA VAL A 177 -12.40 8.53 -5.31
C VAL A 177 -13.72 8.87 -4.59
N LEU A 178 -14.47 7.87 -4.10
CA LEU A 178 -15.68 8.11 -3.31
C LEU A 178 -15.37 8.85 -2.00
N ILE A 179 -14.31 8.46 -1.29
CA ILE A 179 -13.86 9.14 -0.05
C ILE A 179 -13.44 10.58 -0.35
N ARG A 180 -12.62 10.80 -1.40
CA ARG A 180 -12.20 12.14 -1.85
C ARG A 180 -13.40 13.05 -2.14
N ASN A 181 -14.46 12.52 -2.74
CA ASN A 181 -15.66 13.29 -3.07
C ASN A 181 -16.57 13.59 -1.85
N LYS A 182 -16.32 12.98 -0.69
CA LYS A 182 -16.99 13.27 0.59
C LYS A 182 -16.22 14.29 1.45
N LEU A 183 -15.06 14.78 0.98
CA LEU A 183 -14.20 15.79 1.63
C LEU A 183 -14.34 17.15 0.95
#